data_AF-A0A1X2F4Z1-F1
#
_entry.id   AF-A0A1X2F4Z1-F1
#
_cell.length_a   1.000
_cell.length_b   1.000
_cell.length_c   1.000
_cell.angle_alpha   90.00
_cell.angle_beta   90.00
_cell.angle_gamma   90.00
#
_symmetry.space_group_name_H-M   'P 1'
#
loop_
_entity.id
_entity.type
_entity.pdbx_description
1 polymer ?
#
loop_
_entity_poly.entity_id
_entity_poly.type
_entity_poly.pdbx_seq_one_letter_code
_entity_poly.pdbx_strand_id
1 'polypeptide(L)'
;MSVVEDTRTSIAKHGWTVISVFPTAEDDGVPFAYTVGLSGKQLPELVIYGLPVSVGHQVLNAFAQQMIEAGRPVKSGQRITDVRAGDVELVAVEMTNTGHLTMVRRVYGSVSAAVQLCWPDVDGLFPWERGSRLGDDEQPVYGVAPSGRPVYRATRLPVDSAGELADLIVDAPMGSLTIVDPQADNNLRARRGATALIGYAMDLGKSGLDAELDTAATDMLADLRHLFDALGMDWEASLATADRNYCAEILGEI
;
A
#
# COMPACT_ATOMS: atom_id res chain seq x y z
N MET A 1 -7.44 -0.65 -40.48
CA MET A 1 -6.43 0.25 -39.88
C MET A 1 -5.66 -0.59 -38.89
N SER A 2 -4.33 -0.52 -38.88
CA SER A 2 -3.52 -1.36 -37.98
C SER A 2 -3.59 -0.82 -36.55
N VAL A 3 -3.43 -1.69 -35.54
CA VAL A 3 -3.42 -1.27 -34.12
C VAL A 3 -2.40 -0.15 -33.84
N VAL A 4 -1.29 -0.13 -34.60
CA VAL A 4 -0.25 0.91 -34.51
C VAL A 4 -0.76 2.25 -35.09
N GLU A 5 -1.51 2.23 -36.19
CA GLU A 5 -2.12 3.44 -36.75
C GLU A 5 -3.17 4.02 -35.81
N ASP A 6 -4.04 3.18 -35.24
CA ASP A 6 -5.05 3.60 -34.25
C ASP A 6 -4.39 4.25 -33.03
N THR A 7 -3.30 3.64 -32.53
CA THR A 7 -2.48 4.17 -31.45
C THR A 7 -1.89 5.54 -31.81
N ARG A 8 -1.32 5.68 -33.02
CA ARG A 8 -0.76 6.96 -33.50
C ARG A 8 -1.84 8.04 -33.62
N THR A 9 -3.04 7.70 -34.10
CA THR A 9 -4.17 8.63 -34.17
C THR A 9 -4.61 9.09 -32.77
N SER A 10 -4.68 8.17 -31.80
CA SER A 10 -5.00 8.50 -30.40
C SER A 10 -3.94 9.46 -29.82
N ILE A 11 -2.66 9.15 -30.00
CA ILE A 11 -1.54 10.01 -29.56
C ILE A 11 -1.61 11.39 -30.22
N ALA A 12 -1.86 11.47 -31.53
CA ALA A 12 -1.95 12.75 -32.22
C ALA A 12 -3.10 13.63 -31.69
N LYS A 13 -4.20 13.01 -31.25
CA LYS A 13 -5.38 13.71 -30.72
C LYS A 13 -5.22 14.12 -29.25
N HIS A 14 -4.63 13.25 -28.43
CA HIS A 14 -4.63 13.38 -26.96
C HIS A 14 -3.25 13.67 -26.36
N GLY A 15 -2.18 13.58 -27.14
CA GLY A 15 -0.80 13.72 -26.69
C GLY A 15 -0.16 12.41 -26.19
N TRP A 16 -0.95 11.51 -25.61
CA TRP A 16 -0.60 10.13 -25.29
C TRP A 16 -1.88 9.27 -25.26
N THR A 17 -1.71 7.96 -25.13
CA THR A 17 -2.79 7.01 -24.86
C THR A 17 -2.35 6.04 -23.76
N VAL A 18 -3.31 5.46 -23.03
CA VAL A 18 -3.03 4.39 -22.06
C VAL A 18 -3.45 3.05 -22.66
N ILE A 19 -2.60 2.05 -22.53
CA ILE A 19 -2.85 0.67 -22.96
C ILE A 19 -2.93 -0.21 -21.74
N SER A 20 -3.93 -1.09 -21.70
CA SER A 20 -4.05 -2.14 -20.70
C SER A 20 -3.70 -3.48 -21.29
N VAL A 21 -2.98 -4.26 -20.49
CA VAL A 21 -2.63 -5.64 -20.77
C VAL A 21 -3.24 -6.50 -19.68
N PHE A 22 -3.94 -7.53 -20.10
CA PHE A 22 -4.61 -8.48 -19.23
C PHE A 22 -3.87 -9.81 -19.26
N PRO A 23 -3.88 -10.56 -18.15
CA PRO A 23 -3.41 -11.93 -18.14
C PRO A 23 -4.13 -12.75 -19.22
N THR A 24 -3.44 -13.71 -19.79
CA THR A 24 -3.98 -14.68 -20.76
C THR A 24 -3.74 -16.10 -20.25
N ALA A 25 -4.31 -17.09 -20.93
CA ALA A 25 -4.04 -18.49 -20.56
C ALA A 25 -2.57 -18.91 -20.76
N GLU A 26 -1.80 -18.16 -21.55
CA GLU A 26 -0.39 -18.43 -21.86
C GLU A 26 0.58 -17.54 -21.07
N ASP A 27 0.06 -16.49 -20.41
CA ASP A 27 0.81 -15.51 -19.62
C ASP A 27 -0.08 -15.05 -18.47
N ASP A 28 0.09 -15.69 -17.30
CA ASP A 28 -0.67 -15.48 -16.08
C ASP A 28 -0.16 -14.32 -15.22
N GLY A 29 0.73 -13.48 -15.78
CA GLY A 29 1.25 -12.31 -15.08
C GLY A 29 0.19 -11.29 -14.70
N VAL A 30 0.54 -10.39 -13.77
CA VAL A 30 -0.39 -9.39 -13.24
C VAL A 30 -0.92 -8.44 -14.34
N PRO A 31 -2.20 -8.02 -14.27
CA PRO A 31 -2.70 -6.98 -15.17
C PRO A 31 -1.90 -5.70 -14.97
N PHE A 32 -1.65 -4.99 -16.06
CA PHE A 32 -0.93 -3.72 -16.01
C PHE A 32 -1.43 -2.75 -17.06
N ALA A 33 -1.12 -1.48 -16.83
CA ALA A 33 -1.37 -0.41 -17.79
C ALA A 33 -0.11 0.41 -18.00
N TYR A 34 0.05 0.96 -19.20
CA TYR A 34 1.17 1.85 -19.52
C TYR A 34 0.79 2.93 -20.52
N THR A 35 1.51 4.04 -20.49
CA THR A 35 1.37 5.11 -21.47
C THR A 35 2.12 4.80 -22.76
N VAL A 36 1.60 5.32 -23.86
CA VAL A 36 2.32 5.41 -25.14
C VAL A 36 2.13 6.83 -25.66
N GLY A 37 3.23 7.55 -25.88
CA GLY A 37 3.17 8.91 -26.42
C GLY A 37 4.09 9.90 -25.71
N LEU A 38 4.43 9.63 -24.45
CA LEU A 38 5.27 10.50 -23.64
C LEU A 38 6.70 10.56 -24.18
N SER A 39 7.15 9.47 -24.82
CA SER A 39 8.43 9.41 -25.54
C SER A 39 8.57 10.55 -26.56
N GLY A 40 7.49 10.88 -27.28
CA GLY A 40 7.46 11.98 -28.26
C GLY A 40 7.63 13.37 -27.65
N LYS A 41 7.45 13.48 -26.33
CA LYS A 41 7.66 14.69 -25.52
C LYS A 41 8.96 14.65 -24.72
N GLN A 42 9.83 13.66 -24.97
CA GLN A 42 11.09 13.45 -24.25
C GLN A 42 10.87 13.18 -22.74
N LEU A 43 9.71 12.60 -22.40
CA LEU A 43 9.37 12.15 -21.06
C LEU A 43 9.36 10.61 -21.02
N PRO A 44 9.66 9.99 -19.86
CA PRO A 44 9.55 8.55 -19.71
C PRO A 44 8.10 8.09 -19.87
N GLU A 45 7.89 6.90 -20.43
CA GLU A 45 6.58 6.27 -20.36
C GLU A 45 6.29 5.83 -18.91
N LEU A 46 5.04 5.91 -18.49
CA LEU A 46 4.59 5.53 -17.16
C LEU A 46 3.93 4.16 -17.21
N VAL A 47 4.17 3.32 -16.22
CA VAL A 47 3.60 1.98 -16.08
C VAL A 47 3.08 1.76 -14.67
N ILE A 48 1.98 1.02 -14.51
CA ILE A 48 1.48 0.56 -13.22
C ILE A 48 1.00 -0.88 -13.33
N TYR A 49 1.36 -1.71 -12.36
CA TYR A 49 1.06 -3.14 -12.30
C TYR A 49 0.10 -3.43 -11.13
N GLY A 50 -0.74 -4.45 -11.25
CA GLY A 50 -1.50 -5.01 -10.12
C GLY A 50 -2.81 -4.31 -9.77
N LEU A 51 -3.07 -3.11 -10.31
CA LEU A 51 -4.31 -2.39 -10.05
C LEU A 51 -5.43 -2.75 -11.03
N PRO A 52 -6.72 -2.61 -10.61
CA PRO A 52 -7.83 -2.61 -11.55
C PRO A 52 -7.58 -1.61 -12.68
N VAL A 53 -7.83 -2.03 -13.93
CA VAL A 53 -7.50 -1.25 -15.12
C VAL A 53 -8.06 0.17 -15.11
N SER A 54 -9.28 0.36 -14.60
CA SER A 54 -9.91 1.67 -14.47
C SER A 54 -9.14 2.60 -13.53
N VAL A 55 -8.58 2.07 -12.45
CA VAL A 55 -7.76 2.82 -11.48
C VAL A 55 -6.39 3.12 -12.08
N GLY A 56 -5.74 2.11 -12.68
CA GLY A 56 -4.45 2.30 -13.35
C GLY A 56 -4.52 3.35 -14.46
N HIS A 57 -5.60 3.38 -15.25
CA HIS A 57 -5.83 4.42 -16.26
C HIS A 57 -5.97 5.82 -15.65
N GLN A 58 -6.71 5.96 -14.56
CA GLN A 58 -6.91 7.26 -13.90
C GLN A 58 -5.58 7.78 -13.35
N VAL A 59 -4.84 6.92 -12.63
CA VAL A 59 -3.52 7.25 -12.06
C VAL A 59 -2.54 7.67 -13.15
N LEU A 60 -2.40 6.87 -14.22
CA LEU A 60 -1.47 7.16 -15.30
C LEU A 60 -1.81 8.44 -16.04
N ASN A 61 -3.10 8.70 -16.33
CA ASN A 61 -3.51 9.94 -17.00
C ASN A 61 -3.28 11.17 -16.10
N ALA A 62 -3.64 11.09 -14.83
CA ALA A 62 -3.43 12.19 -13.88
C ALA A 62 -1.94 12.51 -13.74
N PHE A 63 -1.10 11.49 -13.59
CA PHE A 63 0.34 11.68 -13.41
C PHE A 63 1.06 12.07 -14.69
N ALA A 64 0.65 11.55 -15.85
CA ALA A 64 1.16 11.99 -17.16
C ALA A 64 0.90 13.48 -17.38
N GLN A 65 -0.32 13.95 -17.09
CA GLN A 65 -0.68 15.36 -17.19
C GLN A 65 0.18 16.22 -16.25
N GLN A 66 0.33 15.81 -14.98
CA GLN A 66 1.17 16.52 -14.01
C GLN A 66 2.64 16.59 -14.44
N MET A 67 3.20 15.49 -14.96
CA MET A 67 4.58 15.44 -15.44
C MET A 67 4.80 16.35 -16.66
N ILE A 68 3.82 16.40 -17.58
CA ILE A 68 3.84 17.31 -18.73
C ILE A 68 3.79 18.78 -18.27
N GLU A 69 2.88 19.12 -17.36
CA GLU A 69 2.73 20.48 -16.81
C GLU A 69 4.00 20.93 -16.07
N ALA A 70 4.65 20.02 -15.33
CA ALA A 70 5.90 20.29 -14.64
C ALA A 70 7.10 20.43 -15.59
N GLY A 71 7.00 19.93 -16.83
CA GLY A 71 8.04 20.03 -17.86
C GLY A 71 9.34 19.28 -17.53
N ARG A 72 9.33 18.36 -16.56
CA ARG A 72 10.51 17.60 -16.12
C ARG A 72 10.14 16.16 -15.80
N PRO A 73 11.01 15.18 -16.11
CA PRO A 73 10.78 13.79 -15.75
C PRO A 73 10.83 13.59 -14.24
N VAL A 74 10.14 12.57 -13.77
CA VAL A 74 10.15 12.15 -12.37
C VAL A 74 11.43 11.38 -12.05
N LYS A 75 11.89 11.47 -10.81
CA LYS A 75 13.11 10.78 -10.36
C LYS A 75 12.75 9.43 -9.74
N SER A 76 13.59 8.43 -9.95
CA SER A 76 13.48 7.17 -9.20
C SER A 76 13.56 7.45 -7.69
N GLY A 77 12.70 6.80 -6.90
CA GLY A 77 12.51 7.04 -5.47
C GLY A 77 11.66 8.26 -5.13
N GLN A 78 11.18 9.03 -6.10
CA GLN A 78 10.29 10.17 -5.84
C GLN A 78 8.93 9.66 -5.33
N ARG A 79 8.53 10.12 -4.14
CA ARG A 79 7.20 9.91 -3.59
C ARG A 79 6.21 10.90 -4.20
N ILE A 80 5.00 10.45 -4.47
CA ILE A 80 3.95 11.18 -5.17
C ILE A 80 2.70 11.10 -4.31
N THR A 81 2.39 12.18 -3.61
CA THR A 81 1.26 12.26 -2.67
C THR A 81 0.01 12.92 -3.28
N ASP A 82 0.17 13.67 -4.37
CA ASP A 82 -0.89 14.50 -4.97
C ASP A 82 -1.39 13.92 -6.30
N VAL A 83 -1.60 12.60 -6.38
CA VAL A 83 -2.26 12.05 -7.57
C VAL A 83 -3.74 12.37 -7.46
N ARG A 84 -4.29 13.12 -8.41
CA ARG A 84 -5.74 13.44 -8.48
C ARG A 84 -6.65 12.21 -8.67
N ALA A 85 -6.13 10.99 -8.50
CA ALA A 85 -6.77 9.70 -8.66
C ALA A 85 -6.75 8.87 -7.35
N GLY A 86 -6.85 9.53 -6.20
CA GLY A 86 -7.00 8.91 -4.87
C GLY A 86 -5.98 9.41 -3.85
N ASP A 87 -6.27 9.26 -2.56
CA ASP A 87 -5.40 9.65 -1.44
C ASP A 87 -4.26 8.63 -1.20
N VAL A 88 -3.83 7.92 -2.24
CA VAL A 88 -2.81 6.87 -2.15
C VAL A 88 -1.47 7.42 -2.62
N GLU A 89 -0.48 7.38 -1.74
CA GLU A 89 0.88 7.73 -2.08
C GLU A 89 1.47 6.71 -3.06
N LEU A 90 2.15 7.19 -4.11
CA LEU A 90 2.88 6.34 -5.04
C LEU A 90 4.38 6.61 -4.97
N VAL A 91 5.20 5.66 -5.41
CA VAL A 91 6.64 5.86 -5.59
C VAL A 91 7.04 5.56 -7.02
N ALA A 92 7.72 6.51 -7.66
CA ALA A 92 8.30 6.32 -8.98
C ALA A 92 9.56 5.45 -8.90
N VAL A 93 9.62 4.39 -9.70
CA VAL A 93 10.78 3.50 -9.84
C VAL A 93 11.18 3.47 -11.31
N GLU A 94 12.41 3.88 -11.61
CA GLU A 94 12.96 3.75 -12.96
C GLU A 94 13.02 2.27 -13.38
N MET A 95 12.48 1.95 -14.55
CA MET A 95 12.43 0.58 -15.06
C MET A 95 13.74 0.20 -15.74
N THR A 96 14.35 -0.90 -15.30
CA THR A 96 15.51 -1.52 -15.97
C THR A 96 15.08 -2.57 -17.00
N ASN A 97 13.86 -3.10 -16.88
CA ASN A 97 13.26 -4.02 -17.85
C ASN A 97 11.99 -3.42 -18.46
N THR A 98 12.02 -3.14 -19.76
CA THR A 98 10.89 -2.56 -20.51
C THR A 98 10.31 -3.52 -21.56
N GLY A 99 10.50 -4.84 -21.37
CA GLY A 99 10.06 -5.87 -22.32
C GLY A 99 8.55 -5.82 -22.60
N HIS A 100 7.75 -5.48 -21.60
CA HIS A 100 6.29 -5.43 -21.66
C HIS A 100 5.72 -4.25 -22.46
N LEU A 101 6.52 -3.20 -22.69
CA LEU A 101 6.09 -1.95 -23.35
C LEU A 101 6.15 -2.10 -24.89
N THR A 102 5.54 -3.16 -25.40
CA THR A 102 5.66 -3.59 -26.80
C THR A 102 5.09 -2.55 -27.77
N MET A 103 4.01 -1.86 -27.41
CA MET A 103 3.42 -0.84 -28.28
C MET A 103 4.30 0.40 -28.40
N VAL A 104 5.01 0.79 -27.33
CA VAL A 104 6.00 1.88 -27.38
C VAL A 104 7.08 1.56 -28.40
N ARG A 105 7.62 0.33 -28.38
CA ARG A 105 8.61 -0.15 -29.35
C ARG A 105 8.06 -0.15 -30.78
N ARG A 106 6.80 -0.57 -30.98
CA ARG A 106 6.17 -0.56 -32.31
C ARG A 106 5.97 0.87 -32.86
N VAL A 107 5.67 1.84 -31.99
CA VAL A 107 5.43 3.23 -32.42
C VAL A 107 6.74 3.99 -32.62
N TYR A 108 7.70 3.86 -31.71
CA TYR A 108 8.92 4.67 -31.62
C TYR A 108 10.22 3.92 -31.98
N GLY A 109 10.18 2.61 -32.21
CA GLY A 109 11.34 1.76 -32.50
C GLY A 109 12.03 1.19 -31.25
N SER A 110 12.03 1.93 -30.15
CA SER A 110 12.58 1.50 -28.86
C SER A 110 11.87 2.19 -27.69
N VAL A 111 12.11 1.71 -26.47
CA VAL A 111 11.73 2.42 -25.23
C VAL A 111 12.97 3.16 -24.76
N SER A 112 12.93 4.50 -24.77
CA SER A 112 14.06 5.33 -24.33
C SER A 112 14.18 5.39 -22.81
N ALA A 113 13.05 5.56 -22.13
CA ALA A 113 12.94 5.59 -20.67
C ALA A 113 11.53 5.18 -20.25
N ALA A 114 11.42 4.51 -19.10
CA ALA A 114 10.15 4.16 -18.50
C ALA A 114 10.24 4.21 -16.97
N VAL A 115 9.13 4.57 -16.34
CA VAL A 115 8.99 4.65 -14.89
C VAL A 115 7.77 3.84 -14.48
N GLN A 116 7.96 2.93 -13.53
CA GLN A 116 6.90 2.24 -12.84
C GLN A 116 6.41 3.11 -11.67
N LEU A 117 5.11 3.32 -11.58
CA LEU A 117 4.46 3.90 -10.41
C LEU A 117 4.07 2.75 -9.49
N CYS A 118 4.76 2.63 -8.36
CA CYS A 118 4.45 1.62 -7.37
C CYS A 118 3.44 2.14 -6.35
N TRP A 119 2.54 1.30 -5.86
CA TRP A 119 1.55 1.58 -4.81
C TRP A 119 1.82 0.74 -3.55
N PRO A 120 1.45 1.22 -2.35
CA PRO A 120 1.65 0.52 -1.08
C PRO A 120 0.51 -0.45 -0.76
N ASP A 121 0.74 -1.38 0.17
CA ASP A 121 -0.32 -2.20 0.75
C ASP A 121 -1.26 -1.38 1.66
N VAL A 122 -2.25 -2.04 2.27
CA VAL A 122 -3.21 -1.41 3.17
C VAL A 122 -2.58 -0.83 4.45
N ASP A 123 -1.37 -1.27 4.82
CA ASP A 123 -0.60 -0.75 5.95
C ASP A 123 0.36 0.40 5.50
N GLY A 124 0.28 0.83 4.23
CA GLY A 124 1.12 1.89 3.69
C GLY A 124 2.54 1.46 3.30
N LEU A 125 2.80 0.15 3.18
CA LEU A 125 4.11 -0.42 2.90
C LEU A 125 4.29 -0.78 1.41
N PHE A 126 5.33 -0.25 0.78
CA PHE A 126 5.69 -0.58 -0.60
C PHE A 126 6.31 -1.98 -0.72
N PRO A 127 6.34 -2.61 -1.91
CA PRO A 127 6.82 -3.99 -2.08
C PRO A 127 8.23 -4.27 -1.56
N TRP A 128 9.11 -3.25 -1.55
CA TRP A 128 10.49 -3.37 -1.04
C TRP A 128 10.62 -3.06 0.45
N GLU A 129 9.55 -2.66 1.13
CA GLU A 129 9.55 -2.33 2.54
C GLU A 129 9.29 -3.57 3.39
N ARG A 130 9.98 -3.66 4.52
CA ARG A 130 9.95 -4.85 5.37
C ARG A 130 8.54 -5.08 5.91
N GLY A 131 7.99 -6.26 5.63
CA GLY A 131 6.67 -6.66 6.13
C GLY A 131 5.50 -6.09 5.32
N SER A 132 5.76 -5.60 4.10
CA SER A 132 4.71 -5.38 3.10
C SER A 132 4.04 -6.72 2.77
N ARG A 133 2.73 -6.65 2.52
CA ARG A 133 1.91 -7.77 2.03
C ARG A 133 1.96 -7.93 0.51
N LEU A 134 2.60 -7.00 -0.21
CA LEU A 134 2.71 -7.05 -1.67
C LEU A 134 3.93 -7.87 -2.07
N GLY A 135 3.69 -8.91 -2.87
CA GLY A 135 4.73 -9.68 -3.54
C GLY A 135 4.75 -9.45 -5.04
N ASP A 136 5.56 -10.26 -5.72
CA ASP A 136 5.70 -10.23 -7.18
C ASP A 136 4.41 -10.66 -7.92
N ASP A 137 3.53 -11.41 -7.25
CA ASP A 137 2.25 -11.88 -7.77
C ASP A 137 1.14 -10.82 -7.70
N GLU A 138 1.33 -9.77 -6.90
CA GLU A 138 0.42 -8.61 -6.85
C GLU A 138 1.00 -7.41 -7.59
N GLN A 139 2.28 -7.10 -7.38
CA GLN A 139 2.95 -5.95 -7.96
C GLN A 139 4.46 -6.20 -8.12
N PRO A 140 4.88 -6.83 -9.22
CA PRO A 140 6.29 -7.02 -9.53
C PRO A 140 6.97 -5.68 -9.80
N VAL A 141 8.23 -5.54 -9.36
CA VAL A 141 9.01 -4.30 -9.53
C VAL A 141 10.09 -4.51 -10.60
N TYR A 142 9.91 -3.90 -11.77
CA TYR A 142 10.80 -4.06 -12.93
C TYR A 142 11.95 -3.04 -13.00
N GLY A 143 12.48 -2.66 -11.84
CA GLY A 143 13.49 -1.62 -11.68
C GLY A 143 14.36 -1.84 -10.43
N VAL A 144 15.22 -0.87 -10.13
CA VAL A 144 15.97 -0.88 -8.87
C VAL A 144 15.09 -0.25 -7.80
N ALA A 145 14.55 -1.08 -6.91
CA ALA A 145 13.76 -0.62 -5.79
C ALA A 145 14.56 0.39 -4.93
N PRO A 146 13.93 1.48 -4.47
CA PRO A 146 14.53 2.37 -3.49
C PRO A 146 14.87 1.66 -2.18
N SER A 147 15.70 2.28 -1.35
CA SER A 147 15.86 1.84 0.04
C SER A 147 14.52 1.95 0.77
N GLY A 148 14.08 0.87 1.40
CA GLY A 148 12.87 0.87 2.22
C GLY A 148 13.00 1.77 3.44
N ARG A 149 11.89 2.40 3.83
CA ARG A 149 11.82 3.12 5.10
C ARG A 149 11.94 2.14 6.27
N PRO A 150 12.40 2.60 7.45
CA PRO A 150 12.19 1.86 8.69
C PRO A 150 10.70 1.59 8.93
N VAL A 151 10.39 0.41 9.45
CA VAL A 151 9.03 0.01 9.83
C VAL A 151 9.09 -0.51 11.27
N TYR A 152 8.22 0.02 12.13
CA TYR A 152 8.28 -0.12 13.58
C TYR A 152 7.09 -0.93 14.12
N ARG A 153 6.74 -2.06 13.51
CA ARG A 153 5.68 -2.93 14.04
C ARG A 153 6.02 -3.37 15.47
N ALA A 154 5.00 -3.50 16.33
CA ALA A 154 5.20 -4.03 17.66
C ALA A 154 5.85 -5.43 17.62
N THR A 155 6.76 -5.68 18.56
CA THR A 155 7.44 -6.97 18.70
C THR A 155 6.44 -8.06 19.04
N ARG A 156 6.51 -9.17 18.33
CA ARG A 156 5.66 -10.35 18.59
C ARG A 156 5.85 -10.85 20.02
N LEU A 157 4.74 -11.05 20.72
CA LEU A 157 4.71 -11.67 22.04
C LEU A 157 4.55 -13.18 21.88
N PRO A 158 5.32 -14.02 22.60
CA PRO A 158 5.27 -15.47 22.48
C PRO A 158 4.24 -16.07 23.45
N VAL A 159 2.95 -15.83 23.18
CA VAL A 159 1.83 -16.30 24.01
C VAL A 159 0.69 -16.78 23.13
N ASP A 160 -0.05 -17.77 23.61
CA ASP A 160 -1.14 -18.42 22.86
C ASP A 160 -2.53 -18.23 23.51
N SER A 161 -2.57 -17.77 24.77
CA SER A 161 -3.82 -17.50 25.52
C SER A 161 -3.82 -16.15 26.24
N ALA A 162 -5.01 -15.68 26.62
CA ALA A 162 -5.15 -14.45 27.40
C ALA A 162 -4.55 -14.58 28.81
N GLY A 163 -4.56 -15.78 29.40
CA GLY A 163 -3.87 -16.08 30.66
C GLY A 163 -2.35 -15.92 30.56
N GLU A 164 -1.72 -16.51 29.54
CA GLU A 164 -0.28 -16.35 29.29
C GLU A 164 0.08 -14.88 28.99
N LEU A 165 -0.78 -14.18 28.24
CA LEU A 165 -0.60 -12.75 27.99
C LEU A 165 -0.67 -11.94 29.29
N ALA A 166 -1.57 -12.28 30.21
CA ALA A 166 -1.67 -11.64 31.52
C ALA A 166 -0.40 -11.86 32.35
N ASP A 167 0.08 -13.10 32.41
CA ASP A 167 1.32 -13.45 33.11
C ASP A 167 2.54 -12.72 32.52
N LEU A 168 2.59 -12.54 31.20
CA LEU A 168 3.69 -11.85 30.52
C LEU A 168 3.76 -10.35 30.85
N ILE A 169 2.63 -9.70 31.13
CA ILE A 169 2.58 -8.23 31.29
C ILE A 169 2.34 -7.75 32.71
N VAL A 170 2.06 -8.64 33.67
CA VAL A 170 1.63 -8.32 35.05
C VAL A 170 2.53 -7.31 35.78
N ASP A 171 3.85 -7.39 35.58
CA ASP A 171 4.84 -6.55 36.27
C ASP A 171 5.47 -5.46 35.39
N ALA A 172 4.94 -5.24 34.18
CA ALA A 172 5.47 -4.23 33.28
C ALA A 172 4.87 -2.84 33.59
N PRO A 173 5.68 -1.84 33.98
CA PRO A 173 5.17 -0.50 34.23
C PRO A 173 4.56 0.09 32.95
N MET A 174 3.37 0.68 33.07
CA MET A 174 2.76 1.45 31.98
C MET A 174 3.57 2.72 31.77
N GLY A 175 4.38 2.74 30.72
CA GLY A 175 5.14 3.90 30.30
C GLY A 175 4.27 4.96 29.61
N SER A 176 4.94 6.04 29.20
CA SER A 176 4.38 7.10 28.36
C SER A 176 4.90 6.94 26.94
N LEU A 177 4.08 7.29 25.95
CA LEU A 177 4.53 7.42 24.56
C LEU A 177 5.47 8.62 24.47
N THR A 178 6.58 8.47 23.75
CA THR A 178 7.66 9.47 23.73
C THR A 178 7.88 10.12 22.37
N ILE A 179 7.44 9.47 21.29
CA ILE A 179 7.67 9.84 19.87
C ILE A 179 9.16 9.75 19.46
N VAL A 180 10.08 9.62 20.42
CA VAL A 180 11.53 9.54 20.17
C VAL A 180 11.95 8.14 19.72
N ASP A 181 11.30 7.10 20.23
CA ASP A 181 11.56 5.70 19.86
C ASP A 181 10.25 5.05 19.39
N PRO A 182 9.94 5.13 18.07
CA PRO A 182 8.72 4.54 17.52
C PRO A 182 8.57 3.04 17.81
N GLN A 183 9.69 2.30 17.91
CA GLN A 183 9.66 0.88 18.21
C GLN A 183 9.22 0.62 19.66
N ALA A 184 9.81 1.34 20.62
CA ALA A 184 9.43 1.24 22.03
C ALA A 184 7.98 1.71 22.25
N ASP A 185 7.58 2.78 21.59
CA ASP A 185 6.22 3.32 21.65
C ASP A 185 5.19 2.33 21.09
N ASN A 186 5.47 1.67 19.97
CA ASN A 186 4.57 0.69 19.39
C ASN A 186 4.50 -0.61 20.23
N ASN A 187 5.59 -0.99 20.90
CA ASN A 187 5.56 -2.06 21.91
C ASN A 187 4.68 -1.68 23.11
N LEU A 188 4.70 -0.41 23.53
CA LEU A 188 3.82 0.09 24.60
C LEU A 188 2.35 0.14 24.15
N ARG A 189 2.06 0.52 22.90
CA ARG A 189 0.71 0.44 22.32
C ARG A 189 0.19 -0.99 22.31
N ALA A 190 1.00 -1.96 21.92
CA ALA A 190 0.64 -3.37 21.99
C ALA A 190 0.31 -3.81 23.43
N ARG A 191 1.08 -3.36 24.43
CA ARG A 191 0.75 -3.62 25.85
C ARG A 191 -0.56 -2.98 26.30
N ARG A 192 -0.86 -1.75 25.86
CA ARG A 192 -2.17 -1.10 26.12
C ARG A 192 -3.32 -1.93 25.54
N GLY A 193 -3.16 -2.43 24.31
CA GLY A 193 -4.12 -3.36 23.70
C GLY A 193 -4.26 -4.65 24.49
N ALA A 194 -3.14 -5.23 24.94
CA ALA A 194 -3.14 -6.43 25.77
C ALA A 194 -3.90 -6.22 27.09
N THR A 195 -3.71 -5.10 27.79
CA THR A 195 -4.46 -4.77 29.02
C THR A 195 -5.98 -4.78 28.78
N ALA A 196 -6.44 -4.23 27.65
CA ALA A 196 -7.86 -4.23 27.30
C ALA A 196 -8.38 -5.65 27.03
N LEU A 197 -7.66 -6.44 26.22
CA LEU A 197 -8.03 -7.82 25.90
C LEU A 197 -8.06 -8.73 27.13
N ILE A 198 -7.09 -8.59 28.03
CA ILE A 198 -7.05 -9.33 29.30
C ILE A 198 -8.25 -8.93 30.18
N GLY A 199 -8.55 -7.63 30.28
CA GLY A 199 -9.71 -7.16 31.04
C GLY A 199 -11.03 -7.75 30.53
N TYR A 200 -11.19 -7.81 29.21
CA TYR A 200 -12.31 -8.48 28.57
C TYR A 200 -12.35 -9.99 28.89
N ALA A 201 -11.23 -10.69 28.71
CA ALA A 201 -11.13 -12.13 28.99
C ALA A 201 -11.39 -12.48 30.46
N MET A 202 -10.97 -11.62 31.40
CA MET A 202 -11.22 -11.78 32.84
C MET A 202 -12.72 -11.66 33.18
N ASP A 203 -13.47 -10.79 32.51
CA ASP A 203 -14.92 -10.62 32.72
C ASP A 203 -15.70 -11.87 32.28
N LEU A 204 -15.22 -12.54 31.23
CA LEU A 204 -15.73 -13.85 30.78
C LEU A 204 -15.32 -15.02 31.70
N GLY A 205 -14.50 -14.76 32.73
CA GLY A 205 -14.02 -15.74 33.69
C GLY A 205 -13.01 -16.72 33.12
N LYS A 206 -12.91 -17.91 33.74
CA LYS A 206 -11.87 -18.90 33.40
C LYS A 206 -11.88 -19.30 31.93
N SER A 207 -13.06 -19.47 31.33
CA SER A 207 -13.19 -19.79 29.90
C SER A 207 -12.64 -18.70 28.98
N GLY A 208 -12.70 -17.43 29.38
CA GLY A 208 -12.11 -16.34 28.60
C GLY A 208 -10.59 -16.31 28.69
N LEU A 209 -10.02 -16.59 29.87
CA LEU A 209 -8.57 -16.64 30.05
C LEU A 209 -7.90 -17.82 29.33
N ASP A 210 -8.61 -18.95 29.27
CA ASP A 210 -8.16 -20.17 28.58
C ASP A 210 -8.44 -20.15 27.06
N ALA A 211 -9.15 -19.12 26.56
CA ALA A 211 -9.50 -19.01 25.15
C ALA A 211 -8.28 -18.70 24.27
N GLU A 212 -8.32 -19.19 23.02
CA GLU A 212 -7.38 -18.76 21.99
C GLU A 212 -7.48 -17.25 21.78
N LEU A 213 -6.33 -16.58 21.65
CA LEU A 213 -6.26 -15.13 21.53
C LEU A 213 -7.08 -14.58 20.36
N ASP A 214 -7.12 -15.29 19.22
CA ASP A 214 -7.88 -14.87 18.05
C ASP A 214 -9.40 -14.89 18.29
N THR A 215 -9.88 -15.88 19.04
CA THR A 215 -11.30 -15.97 19.45
C THR A 215 -11.63 -14.82 20.41
N ALA A 216 -10.84 -14.64 21.46
CA ALA A 216 -11.08 -13.57 22.43
C ALA A 216 -11.02 -12.17 21.79
N ALA A 217 -10.07 -11.94 20.89
CA ALA A 217 -9.93 -10.67 20.19
C ALA A 217 -11.09 -10.40 19.22
N THR A 218 -11.53 -11.42 18.47
CA THR A 218 -12.65 -11.28 17.52
C THR A 218 -13.96 -11.04 18.26
N ASP A 219 -14.22 -11.75 19.35
CA ASP A 219 -15.42 -11.53 20.17
C ASP A 219 -15.41 -10.12 20.79
N MET A 220 -14.27 -9.67 21.32
CA MET A 220 -14.13 -8.30 21.84
C MET A 220 -14.39 -7.25 20.76
N LEU A 221 -13.91 -7.45 19.53
CA LEU A 221 -14.17 -6.53 18.42
C LEU A 221 -15.66 -6.51 18.03
N ALA A 222 -16.35 -7.65 18.07
CA ALA A 222 -17.79 -7.72 17.82
C ALA A 222 -18.59 -6.98 18.90
N ASP A 223 -18.23 -7.16 20.18
CA ASP A 223 -18.86 -6.45 21.29
C ASP A 223 -18.59 -4.95 21.26
N LEU A 224 -17.39 -4.52 20.87
CA LEU A 224 -17.08 -3.12 20.62
C LEU A 224 -17.95 -2.53 19.51
N ARG A 225 -18.23 -3.29 18.44
CA ARG A 225 -19.14 -2.84 17.39
C ARG A 225 -20.57 -2.65 17.92
N HIS A 226 -21.07 -3.57 18.74
CA HIS A 226 -22.37 -3.39 19.40
C HIS A 226 -22.39 -2.18 20.35
N LEU A 227 -21.27 -1.89 21.03
CA LEU A 227 -21.13 -0.68 21.82
C LEU A 227 -21.22 0.59 20.97
N PHE A 228 -20.65 0.60 19.76
CA PHE A 228 -20.79 1.72 18.82
C PHE A 228 -22.24 1.95 18.41
N ASP A 229 -23.00 0.89 18.14
CA ASP A 229 -24.45 0.99 17.88
C ASP A 229 -25.17 1.65 19.07
N ALA A 230 -24.86 1.20 20.29
CA ALA A 230 -25.48 1.71 21.51
C ALA A 230 -25.11 3.18 21.82
N LEU A 231 -23.90 3.61 21.45
CA LEU A 231 -23.41 4.98 21.66
C LEU A 231 -23.73 5.92 20.49
N GLY A 232 -24.25 5.41 19.38
CA GLY A 232 -24.52 6.21 18.17
C GLY A 232 -23.26 6.74 17.50
N MET A 233 -22.15 5.99 17.56
CA MET A 233 -20.87 6.35 16.93
C MET A 233 -20.73 5.67 15.57
N ASP A 234 -20.04 6.33 14.63
CA ASP A 234 -19.77 5.77 13.30
C ASP A 234 -18.56 4.82 13.35
N TRP A 235 -18.84 3.53 13.30
CA TRP A 235 -17.83 2.47 13.33
C TRP A 235 -16.84 2.58 12.16
N GLU A 236 -17.33 2.77 10.94
CA GLU A 236 -16.50 2.78 9.74
C GLU A 236 -15.58 4.01 9.71
N ALA A 237 -16.10 5.18 10.10
CA ALA A 237 -15.29 6.39 10.19
C ALA A 237 -14.20 6.30 11.28
N SER A 238 -14.53 5.70 12.43
CA SER A 238 -13.56 5.44 13.49
C SER A 238 -12.52 4.42 13.09
N LEU A 239 -12.90 3.32 12.42
CA LEU A 239 -11.99 2.30 11.92
C LEU A 239 -11.02 2.90 10.90
N ALA A 240 -11.51 3.66 9.92
CA ALA A 240 -10.66 4.34 8.95
C ALA A 240 -9.67 5.33 9.62
N THR A 241 -10.06 5.95 10.74
CA THR A 241 -9.16 6.81 11.52
C THR A 241 -8.13 6.00 12.29
N ALA A 242 -8.52 4.87 12.87
CA ALA A 242 -7.62 3.95 13.54
C ALA A 242 -6.57 3.38 12.58
N ASP A 243 -6.97 2.99 11.36
CA ASP A 243 -6.06 2.50 10.32
C ASP A 243 -5.03 3.55 9.92
N ARG A 244 -5.47 4.80 9.68
CA ARG A 244 -4.53 5.91 9.38
C ARG A 244 -3.54 6.15 10.52
N ASN A 245 -4.02 6.12 11.76
CA ASN A 245 -3.15 6.27 12.93
C ASN A 245 -2.16 5.12 13.04
N TYR A 246 -2.60 3.88 12.83
CA TYR A 246 -1.73 2.70 12.86
C TYR A 246 -0.65 2.77 11.77
N CYS A 247 -1.00 3.15 10.54
CA CYS A 247 -0.04 3.35 9.47
C CYS A 247 1.01 4.41 9.83
N ALA A 248 0.59 5.57 10.33
CA ALA A 248 1.49 6.62 10.77
C ALA A 248 2.40 6.15 11.93
N GLU A 249 1.86 5.37 12.87
CA GLU A 249 2.59 4.78 14.00
C GLU A 249 3.68 3.81 13.55
N ILE A 250 3.38 2.88 12.63
CA ILE A 250 4.39 1.90 12.17
C ILE A 250 5.42 2.53 11.23
N LEU A 251 5.12 3.69 10.63
CA LEU A 251 6.04 4.45 9.79
C LEU A 251 6.84 5.51 10.58
N GLY A 252 6.53 5.71 11.87
CA GLY A 252 7.21 6.68 12.73
C GLY A 252 6.90 8.14 12.36
N GLU A 253 5.69 8.41 11.89
CA GLU A 253 5.24 9.71 11.38
C GLU A 253 4.48 10.56 12.42
N ILE A 254 4.40 10.07 13.65
CA ILE A 254 3.70 10.67 14.80
C ILE A 254 4.67 11.08 15.90
#